data_AF-A0A090W918-F1
#
_entry.id   AF-A0A090W918-F1
#
_cell.length_a   1.000
_cell.length_b   1.000
_cell.length_c   1.000
_cell.angle_alpha   90.00
_cell.angle_beta   90.00
_cell.angle_gamma   90.00
#
_symmetry.space_group_name_H-M   'P 1'
#
loop_
_entity.id
_entity.type
_entity.pdbx_description
1 polymer ?
#
loop_
_entity_poly.entity_id
_entity_poly.type
_entity_poly.pdbx_seq_one_letter_code
_entity_poly.pdbx_strand_id
1 'polypeptide(L)'
;MKTGIVHVGIGGFHRSHEAFYTDQLLHDESNADWGICGVALLDFDAKIYNTLKEQDGLYTLVVKELDGTLTKRVIGSIVEVLYAPEDPKKVIEKMASQMLKLLV
;
A
#
# COMPACT_ATOMS: atom_id res chain seq x y z
N MET A 1 -6.25 5.93 -10.44
CA MET A 1 -4.82 5.51 -10.41
C MET A 1 -4.71 4.05 -10.77
N LYS A 2 -3.59 3.62 -11.35
CA LYS A 2 -3.29 2.20 -11.63
C LYS A 2 -2.23 1.70 -10.66
N THR A 3 -2.18 0.40 -10.43
CA THR A 3 -1.16 -0.21 -9.57
C THR A 3 0.00 -0.74 -10.39
N GLY A 4 1.17 -0.11 -10.27
CA GLY A 4 2.42 -0.57 -10.86
C GLY A 4 3.28 -1.39 -9.90
N ILE A 5 2.92 -1.38 -8.61
CA ILE A 5 3.63 -2.06 -7.55
C ILE A 5 2.69 -3.06 -6.88
N VAL A 6 3.17 -4.28 -6.63
CA VAL A 6 2.58 -5.22 -5.69
C VAL A 6 3.55 -5.36 -4.52
N HIS A 7 3.07 -5.20 -3.29
CA HIS A 7 3.87 -5.39 -2.10
C HIS A 7 3.29 -6.52 -1.25
N VAL A 8 4.09 -7.55 -0.97
CA VAL A 8 3.68 -8.69 -0.14
C VAL A 8 3.95 -8.38 1.33
N GLY A 9 2.89 -8.35 2.14
CA GLY A 9 2.96 -8.01 3.56
C GLY A 9 2.85 -6.51 3.83
N ILE A 10 1.74 -6.07 4.43
CA ILE A 10 1.41 -4.65 4.59
C ILE A 10 1.84 -4.15 5.98
N GLY A 11 3.12 -4.35 6.28
CA GLY A 11 3.72 -4.07 7.58
C GLY A 11 3.82 -2.58 7.90
N GLY A 12 4.24 -2.30 9.15
CA GLY A 12 4.51 -0.93 9.59
C GLY A 12 5.63 -0.27 8.78
N PHE A 13 6.73 -0.99 8.51
CA PHE A 13 7.88 -0.46 7.77
C PHE A 13 7.54 -0.09 6.32
N HIS A 14 6.85 -0.98 5.60
CA HIS A 14 6.35 -0.70 4.25
C HIS A 14 5.53 0.61 4.21
N ARG A 15 4.56 0.72 5.11
CA ARG A 15 3.70 1.91 5.23
C ARG A 15 4.48 3.17 5.64
N SER A 16 5.46 3.06 6.52
CA SER A 16 6.24 4.23 6.95
C SER A 16 7.34 4.63 5.96
N HIS A 17 7.65 3.82 4.94
CA HIS A 17 8.82 4.02 4.10
C HIS A 17 8.51 3.99 2.61
N GLU A 18 8.33 2.81 2.00
CA GLU A 18 8.10 2.71 0.55
C GLU A 18 6.79 3.40 0.16
N ALA A 19 5.70 3.09 0.87
CA ALA A 19 4.42 3.72 0.59
C ALA A 19 4.46 5.23 0.78
N PHE A 20 5.26 5.75 1.72
CA PHE A 20 5.46 7.18 1.93
C PHE A 20 6.17 7.85 0.74
N TYR A 21 7.24 7.24 0.20
CA TYR A 21 7.90 7.79 -0.98
C TYR A 21 7.05 7.68 -2.24
N THR A 22 6.32 6.57 -2.40
CA THR A 22 5.37 6.42 -3.51
C THR A 22 4.23 7.45 -3.42
N ASP A 23 3.74 7.78 -2.22
CA ASP A 23 2.75 8.84 -2.01
C ASP A 23 3.24 10.20 -2.51
N GLN A 24 4.49 10.54 -2.18
CA GLN A 24 5.12 11.76 -2.67
C GLN A 24 5.29 11.76 -4.19
N LEU A 25 5.67 10.63 -4.79
CA LEU A 25 5.80 10.49 -6.25
C LEU A 25 4.46 10.72 -6.96
N LEU A 26 3.37 10.20 -6.39
CA LEU A 26 2.03 10.27 -6.96
C LEU A 26 1.40 11.66 -6.91
N HIS A 27 2.02 12.63 -6.23
CA HIS A 27 1.61 14.03 -6.33
C HIS A 27 1.86 14.62 -7.74
N ASP A 28 2.72 13.99 -8.53
CA ASP A 28 2.85 14.26 -9.96
C ASP A 28 1.96 13.27 -10.74
N GLU A 29 0.93 13.80 -11.39
CA GLU A 29 -0.05 13.01 -12.13
C GLU A 29 0.56 12.19 -13.28
N SER A 30 1.76 12.57 -13.77
CA SER A 30 2.47 11.78 -14.78
C SER A 30 2.92 10.41 -14.25
N ASN A 31 2.95 10.22 -12.92
CA ASN A 31 3.32 8.98 -12.25
C ASN A 31 2.11 8.16 -11.73
N ALA A 32 0.87 8.48 -12.16
CA ALA A 32 -0.37 7.87 -11.65
C ALA A 32 -0.52 6.35 -11.86
N ASP A 33 0.48 5.69 -12.46
CA ASP A 33 0.57 4.25 -12.68
C ASP A 33 1.49 3.53 -11.69
N TRP A 34 2.05 4.22 -10.70
CA TRP A 34 2.91 3.66 -9.65
C TRP A 34 2.17 3.33 -8.34
N GLY A 35 0.84 3.34 -8.33
CA GLY A 35 0.07 2.96 -7.14
C GLY A 35 0.43 1.56 -6.62
N ILE A 36 0.21 1.34 -5.33
CA ILE A 36 0.54 0.09 -4.65
C ILE A 36 -0.72 -0.77 -4.48
N CYS A 37 -0.60 -2.05 -4.86
CA CYS A 37 -1.49 -3.11 -4.42
C CYS A 37 -0.84 -3.84 -3.24
N GLY A 38 -1.37 -3.68 -2.04
CA GLY A 38 -0.93 -4.43 -0.87
C GLY A 38 -1.51 -5.84 -0.85
N VAL A 39 -0.68 -6.85 -0.58
CA VAL A 39 -1.12 -8.25 -0.44
C VAL A 39 -0.92 -8.71 0.99
N ALA A 40 -2.03 -8.94 1.68
CA ALA A 40 -2.08 -9.64 2.96
C ALA A 40 -2.06 -11.16 2.69
N LEU A 41 -1.05 -11.86 3.19
CA LEU A 41 -0.78 -13.25 2.80
C LEU A 41 -1.18 -14.25 3.89
N LEU A 42 -1.07 -13.86 5.16
CA LEU A 42 -1.23 -14.74 6.31
C LEU A 42 -2.47 -14.36 7.12
N ASP A 43 -3.02 -15.29 7.88
CA ASP A 43 -4.27 -15.05 8.64
C ASP A 43 -4.17 -13.87 9.61
N PHE A 44 -2.97 -13.63 10.18
CA PHE A 44 -2.76 -12.50 11.08
C PHE A 44 -2.81 -11.14 10.37
N ASP A 45 -2.68 -11.10 9.03
CA ASP A 45 -2.80 -9.89 8.23
C ASP A 45 -4.27 -9.45 8.06
N ALA A 46 -5.24 -10.29 8.42
CA ALA A 46 -6.67 -9.99 8.26
C ALA A 46 -7.07 -8.64 8.88
N LYS A 47 -6.49 -8.30 10.04
CA LYS A 47 -6.75 -7.01 10.69
C LYS A 47 -6.31 -5.82 9.85
N ILE A 48 -5.10 -5.86 9.29
CA ILE A 48 -4.59 -4.74 8.47
C ILE A 48 -5.31 -4.67 7.12
N TYR A 49 -5.63 -5.83 6.52
CA TYR A 49 -6.45 -5.90 5.32
C TYR A 49 -7.81 -5.21 5.52
N ASN A 50 -8.57 -5.60 6.56
CA ASN A 50 -9.89 -5.02 6.82
C ASN A 50 -9.80 -3.52 7.12
N THR A 51 -8.84 -3.11 7.96
CA THR A 51 -8.65 -1.69 8.31
C THR A 51 -8.38 -0.82 7.08
N LEU A 52 -7.49 -1.26 6.18
CA LEU A 52 -7.19 -0.49 4.97
C LEU A 52 -8.33 -0.55 3.95
N LYS A 53 -8.97 -1.71 3.79
CA LYS A 53 -10.11 -1.88 2.88
C LYS A 53 -11.28 -0.97 3.27
N GLU A 54 -11.58 -0.83 4.56
CA GLU A 54 -12.62 0.04 5.09
C GLU A 54 -12.32 1.55 4.92
N GLN A 55 -11.04 1.90 4.71
CA GLN A 55 -10.57 3.29 4.58
C GLN A 55 -10.08 3.61 3.16
N ASP A 56 -10.50 2.87 2.13
CA ASP A 56 -10.06 3.07 0.74
C ASP A 56 -8.53 3.04 0.56
N GLY A 57 -7.83 2.25 1.38
CA GLY A 57 -6.37 2.15 1.41
C GLY A 57 -5.66 3.28 2.15
N LEU A 58 -6.40 4.28 2.64
CA LEU A 58 -5.85 5.43 3.35
C LEU A 58 -5.41 5.09 4.76
N TYR A 59 -4.34 5.73 5.23
CA TYR A 59 -3.92 5.72 6.62
C TYR A 59 -3.15 6.99 6.98
N THR A 60 -2.99 7.26 8.28
CA THR A 60 -2.17 8.39 8.74
C THR A 60 -0.77 7.92 9.08
N LEU A 61 0.25 8.52 8.45
CA LEU A 61 1.62 8.47 8.91
C LEU A 61 1.85 9.59 9.92
N VAL A 62 2.37 9.22 11.10
CA VAL A 62 2.75 10.16 12.15
C VAL A 62 4.25 10.07 12.37
N VAL A 63 4.94 11.17 12.10
CA VAL A 63 6.37 11.32 12.39
C VAL A 63 6.51 12.04 13.73
N LYS A 64 7.30 11.45 14.64
CA LYS A 64 7.72 12.10 15.87
C LYS A 64 9.04 12.81 15.61
N GLU A 65 9.00 14.13 15.59
CA GLU A 65 10.16 14.96 15.31
C GLU A 65 11.13 15.02 16.51
N LEU A 66 12.34 15.54 16.28
CA LEU A 66 13.36 15.65 17.32
C LEU A 66 12.95 16.57 18.48
N ASP A 67 12.12 17.58 18.21
CA ASP A 67 11.56 18.48 19.23
C ASP A 67 10.33 17.91 19.96
N GLY A 68 9.92 16.69 19.61
CA GLY A 68 8.77 16.00 20.19
C GLY A 68 7.43 16.36 19.54
N THR A 69 7.40 17.25 18.56
CA THR A 69 6.19 17.54 17.78
C THR A 69 5.79 16.35 16.90
N LEU A 70 4.51 16.32 16.50
CA LEU A 70 3.95 15.24 15.69
C LEU A 70 3.51 15.78 14.33
N THR A 71 4.27 15.47 13.28
CA THR A 71 3.87 15.72 11.89
C THR A 71 2.95 14.60 11.43
N LYS A 72 1.80 14.95 10.86
CA LYS A 72 0.77 14.00 10.43
C LYS A 72 0.50 14.16 8.95
N ARG A 73 0.39 13.05 8.24
CA ARG A 73 0.06 13.03 6.81
C ARG A 73 -0.87 11.87 6.52
N VAL A 74 -1.91 12.11 5.73
CA VAL A 74 -2.71 11.03 5.14
C VAL A 74 -1.94 10.51 3.92
N ILE A 75 -1.70 9.20 3.89
CA ILE A 75 -1.05 8.51 2.80
C ILE A 75 -2.12 7.80 1.95
N GLY A 76 -2.03 7.97 0.63
CA GLY A 76 -2.97 7.41 -0.34
C GLY A 76 -2.32 6.60 -1.47
N SER A 77 -1.07 6.19 -1.31
CA SER A 77 -0.34 5.39 -2.31
C SER A 77 -0.75 3.93 -2.39
N ILE A 78 -1.36 3.38 -1.32
CA ILE A 78 -1.97 2.04 -1.34
C ILE A 78 -3.39 2.22 -1.87
N VAL A 79 -3.62 1.80 -3.11
CA VAL A 79 -4.90 2.03 -3.82
C VAL A 79 -5.70 0.74 -4.03
N GLU A 80 -5.10 -0.41 -3.74
CA GLU A 80 -5.75 -1.71 -3.74
C GLU A 80 -5.18 -2.58 -2.62
N VAL A 81 -6.03 -3.42 -2.02
CA VAL A 81 -5.61 -4.37 -0.99
C VAL A 81 -6.26 -5.72 -1.29
N LEU A 82 -5.44 -6.77 -1.36
CA LEU A 82 -5.86 -8.15 -1.57
C LEU A 82 -5.54 -9.00 -0.35
N TYR A 83 -6.39 -10.00 -0.09
CA TYR A 83 -6.21 -10.96 0.98
C TYR A 83 -6.12 -12.37 0.38
N ALA A 84 -4.91 -12.91 0.35
CA ALA A 84 -4.62 -14.18 -0.33
C ALA A 84 -5.39 -15.38 0.25
N PRO A 85 -5.64 -15.49 1.57
CA PRO A 85 -6.46 -16.58 2.11
C PRO A 85 -7.91 -16.59 1.60
N GLU A 86 -8.46 -15.44 1.19
CA GLU A 86 -9.81 -15.34 0.63
C GLU A 86 -9.84 -15.64 -0.88
N ASP A 87 -8.89 -15.07 -1.64
CA ASP A 87 -8.80 -15.26 -3.09
C ASP A 87 -7.34 -15.30 -3.58
N PRO A 88 -6.68 -16.47 -3.54
CA PRO A 88 -5.29 -16.59 -3.98
C PRO A 88 -5.14 -16.44 -5.50
N LYS A 89 -6.19 -16.73 -6.27
CA LYS A 89 -6.15 -16.60 -7.74
C LYS A 89 -6.05 -15.14 -8.13
N LYS A 90 -6.84 -14.27 -7.49
CA LYS A 90 -6.79 -12.83 -7.73
C LYS A 90 -5.40 -12.24 -7.45
N VAL A 91 -4.71 -12.75 -6.43
CA VAL A 91 -3.31 -12.35 -6.16
C VAL A 91 -2.38 -12.78 -7.29
N ILE A 92 -2.49 -14.02 -7.77
CA ILE A 92 -1.68 -14.52 -8.89
C ILE A 92 -1.94 -13.71 -10.17
N GLU A 93 -3.20 -13.46 -10.50
CA GLU A 93 -3.61 -12.64 -11.64
C GLU A 93 -3.05 -11.22 -11.54
N LYS A 94 -3.05 -10.65 -10.33
CA LYS A 94 -2.46 -9.34 -10.07
C LYS A 94 -0.96 -9.32 -10.32
N MET A 95 -0.26 -10.33 -9.82
CA MET A 95 1.19 -10.50 -9.99
C MET A 95 1.58 -10.78 -11.45
N ALA A 96 0.70 -11.40 -12.24
CA ALA A 96 0.91 -11.70 -13.65
C ALA A 96 0.45 -10.56 -14.58
N SER A 97 -0.11 -9.48 -14.05
CA SER A 97 -0.63 -8.36 -14.84
C SER A 97 0.49 -7.67 -15.63
N GLN A 98 0.25 -7.35 -16.90
CA GLN A 98 1.16 -6.53 -17.71
C GLN A 98 1.35 -5.10 -17.17
N MET A 99 0.43 -4.64 -16.30
CA MET A 99 0.55 -3.35 -15.63
C MET A 99 1.54 -3.38 -14.46
N LEU A 100 1.88 -4.57 -13.94
CA LEU A 100 2.84 -4.70 -12.86
C LEU A 100 4.24 -4.38 -13.37
N LYS A 101 4.91 -3.46 -12.68
CA LYS A 101 6.28 -3.05 -12.97
C LYS A 101 7.25 -3.56 -11.89
N LEU A 102 6.77 -3.65 -10.65
CA LEU A 102 7.58 -4.02 -9.50
C LEU A 102 6.80 -4.92 -8.52
N LEU A 103 7.44 -6.01 -8.11
CA LEU A 103 7.01 -6.85 -7.00
C LEU A 103 8.00 -6.66 -5.85
N VAL A 104 7.51 -6.30 -4.67
CA VAL A 104 8.29 -6.09 -3.44
C VAL A 104 7.83 -7.04 -2.34
#